data_AF-A0A378RN37-F1
#
_entry.id   AF-A0A378RN37-F1
#
_cell.length_a   1.000
_cell.length_b   1.000
_cell.length_c   1.000
_cell.angle_alpha   90.00
_cell.angle_beta   90.00
_cell.angle_gamma   90.00
#
_symmetry.space_group_name_H-M   'P 1'
#
loop_
_entity.id
_entity.type
_entity.pdbx_description
1 polymer ?
#
loop_
_entity_poly.entity_id
_entity_poly.type
_entity_poly.pdbx_seq_one_letter_code
_entity_poly.pdbx_strand_id
1 'polypeptide(L)'
;MKQIFFFLLLLSSSAYSQCTWNSFFPFKAGDTKFDIARLKSTNSTIADKDDEYGLRSAVDKINNGYKKYDYLKDSVYINVINLQFNNNICLKSKSNHIQVTLSDDKLHKGTVTLEYDDYDTMKQQYDQLLDLVPEEYSYIKEFERTNKITNEKVGEGVWFTTKSSNEKGEKLNRIGIGYSFNFKSHWDSVKKEFHQSNEIEEYVLEINFTDLRLSKLTNQGY
;
A
#
# COMPACT_ATOMS: atom_id res chain seq x y z
N MET A 1 17.98 -50.98 20.67
CA MET A 1 18.44 -49.64 20.26
C MET A 1 17.81 -49.24 18.93
N LYS A 2 16.51 -48.93 18.92
CA LYS A 2 15.77 -48.45 17.75
C LYS A 2 14.56 -47.66 18.25
N GLN A 3 14.76 -46.45 18.78
CA GLN A 3 13.65 -45.55 19.15
C GLN A 3 14.08 -44.11 19.48
N ILE A 4 15.17 -43.61 18.88
CA ILE A 4 15.61 -42.21 19.06
C ILE A 4 15.98 -41.62 17.71
N PHE A 5 15.05 -41.66 16.75
CA PHE A 5 15.25 -40.97 15.46
C PHE A 5 13.99 -40.31 14.89
N PHE A 6 12.86 -40.36 15.60
CA PHE A 6 11.58 -39.84 15.10
C PHE A 6 11.10 -38.54 15.74
N PHE A 7 11.82 -38.01 16.75
CA PHE A 7 11.41 -36.80 17.47
C PHE A 7 12.16 -35.51 17.08
N LEU A 8 13.17 -35.60 16.22
CA LEU A 8 13.97 -34.45 15.76
C LEU A 8 13.55 -33.89 14.39
N LEU A 9 12.57 -34.52 13.73
CA LEU A 9 12.04 -34.07 12.43
C LEU A 9 10.75 -33.25 12.54
N LEU A 10 10.31 -32.91 13.77
CA LEU A 10 9.13 -32.06 14.01
C LEU A 10 9.46 -30.68 14.60
N LEU A 11 10.75 -30.36 14.80
CA LEU A 11 11.19 -29.02 15.23
C LEU A 11 11.59 -28.10 14.06
N SER A 12 11.52 -28.59 12.83
CA SER A 12 11.40 -27.72 11.66
C SER A 12 9.94 -27.40 11.38
N SER A 13 9.14 -27.16 12.42
CA SER A 13 8.07 -26.17 12.30
C SER A 13 8.77 -24.87 11.97
N SER A 14 8.96 -24.65 10.66
CA SER A 14 9.17 -23.35 10.06
C SER A 14 8.41 -22.35 10.92
N ALA A 15 9.11 -21.32 11.37
CA ALA A 15 8.50 -20.13 11.93
C ALA A 15 7.50 -19.61 10.88
N TYR A 16 6.30 -20.17 10.88
CA TYR A 16 5.17 -19.67 10.15
C TYR A 16 5.06 -18.23 10.61
N SER A 17 5.22 -17.33 9.64
CA SER A 17 5.27 -15.90 9.84
C SER A 17 4.20 -15.47 10.84
N GLN A 18 4.61 -14.89 11.98
CA GLN A 18 3.70 -14.29 12.96
C GLN A 18 2.95 -13.07 12.38
N CYS A 19 3.28 -12.69 11.14
CA CYS A 19 2.69 -11.56 10.46
C CYS A 19 1.34 -11.94 9.85
N THR A 20 0.36 -11.11 10.11
CA THR A 20 -0.98 -11.20 9.52
C THR A 20 -1.20 -10.03 8.58
N TRP A 21 -2.30 -10.03 7.82
CA TRP A 21 -2.70 -8.85 7.03
C TRP A 21 -2.65 -7.55 7.85
N ASN A 22 -3.13 -7.59 9.10
CA ASN A 22 -3.16 -6.43 9.99
C ASN A 22 -1.76 -5.95 10.39
N SER A 23 -0.72 -6.77 10.24
CA SER A 23 0.68 -6.35 10.45
C SER A 23 1.17 -5.40 9.36
N PHE A 24 0.58 -5.45 8.16
CA PHE A 24 0.92 -4.62 7.00
C PHE A 24 -0.11 -3.52 6.76
N PHE A 25 -1.37 -3.77 7.14
CA PHE A 25 -2.45 -2.81 7.04
C PHE A 25 -3.37 -2.88 8.27
N PRO A 26 -3.03 -2.19 9.38
CA PRO A 26 -3.74 -2.30 10.65
C PRO A 26 -5.05 -1.48 10.71
N PHE A 27 -5.41 -0.80 9.62
CA PHE A 27 -6.61 0.03 9.54
C PHE A 27 -7.78 -0.74 8.92
N LYS A 28 -8.99 -0.40 9.32
CA LYS A 28 -10.22 -1.02 8.81
C LYS A 28 -11.02 -0.02 8.00
N ALA A 29 -11.73 -0.53 6.99
CA ALA A 29 -12.71 0.28 6.29
C ALA A 29 -13.71 0.89 7.26
N GLY A 30 -13.97 2.19 7.10
CA GLY A 30 -14.87 2.94 7.97
C GLY A 30 -14.24 3.52 9.23
N ASP A 31 -12.98 3.19 9.54
CA ASP A 31 -12.26 3.83 10.65
C ASP A 31 -12.31 5.35 10.50
N THR A 32 -12.66 6.03 11.58
CA THR A 32 -12.70 7.49 11.62
C THR A 32 -11.31 8.08 11.87
N LYS A 33 -11.18 9.40 11.75
CA LYS A 33 -9.94 10.08 12.17
C LYS A 33 -9.61 9.78 13.65
N PHE A 34 -10.63 9.65 14.49
CA PHE A 34 -10.45 9.29 15.90
C PHE A 34 -9.91 7.87 16.07
N ASP A 35 -10.45 6.90 15.32
CA ASP A 35 -9.99 5.51 15.38
C ASP A 35 -8.53 5.38 14.93
N ILE A 36 -8.15 6.10 13.88
CA ILE A 36 -6.76 6.17 13.40
C ILE A 36 -5.85 6.79 14.47
N ALA A 37 -6.27 7.88 15.11
CA ALA A 37 -5.51 8.52 16.19
C ALA A 37 -5.34 7.59 17.40
N ARG A 38 -6.39 6.85 17.76
CA ARG A 38 -6.36 5.85 18.83
C ARG A 38 -5.46 4.66 18.47
N LEU A 39 -5.49 4.20 17.23
CA LEU A 39 -4.61 3.12 16.78
C LEU A 39 -3.15 3.54 16.93
N LYS A 40 -2.79 4.75 16.51
CA LYS A 40 -1.43 5.28 16.70
C LYS A 40 -1.02 5.38 18.17
N SER A 41 -1.92 5.81 19.05
CA SER A 41 -1.58 5.97 20.47
C SER A 41 -1.43 4.63 21.21
N THR A 42 -2.01 3.56 20.68
CA THR A 42 -1.99 2.22 21.29
C THR A 42 -1.07 1.23 20.57
N ASN A 43 -0.69 1.51 19.33
CA ASN A 43 0.24 0.72 18.55
C ASN A 43 1.52 1.52 18.30
N SER A 44 2.56 1.21 19.08
CA SER A 44 3.87 1.85 18.97
C SER A 44 4.58 1.62 17.63
N THR A 45 4.10 0.68 16.82
CA THR A 45 4.69 0.44 15.50
C THR A 45 4.17 1.40 14.44
N ILE A 46 3.25 2.32 14.76
CA ILE A 46 2.70 3.29 13.80
C ILE A 46 2.95 4.69 14.34
N ALA A 47 3.51 5.55 13.51
CA ALA A 47 3.73 6.96 13.84
C ALA A 47 3.32 7.88 12.68
N ASP A 48 3.23 9.17 12.98
CA ASP A 48 3.28 10.17 11.92
C ASP A 48 4.66 10.09 11.25
N LYS A 49 4.72 10.20 9.91
CA LYS A 49 6.01 10.44 9.23
C LYS A 49 6.48 11.84 9.61
N ASP A 50 7.76 12.01 9.90
CA ASP A 50 8.30 13.34 10.16
C ASP A 50 8.19 14.23 8.91
N ASP A 51 7.76 15.48 9.10
CA ASP A 51 7.66 16.52 8.06
C ASP A 51 8.80 17.53 8.25
N GLU A 52 10.04 17.06 8.09
CA GLU A 52 11.27 17.83 8.38
C GLU A 52 11.31 19.19 7.67
N TYR A 53 10.64 19.31 6.51
CA TYR A 53 10.65 20.51 5.67
C TYR A 53 9.30 21.24 5.55
N GLY A 54 8.26 20.83 6.29
CA GLY A 54 6.92 21.46 6.21
C GLY A 54 6.16 21.23 4.89
N LEU A 55 6.73 20.43 3.97
CA LEU A 55 6.16 20.11 2.66
C LEU A 55 4.85 19.33 2.80
N ARG A 56 4.73 18.53 3.86
CA ARG A 56 3.54 17.74 4.14
C ARG A 56 2.38 18.61 4.62
N SER A 57 2.63 19.63 5.45
CA SER A 57 1.62 20.63 5.80
C SER A 57 1.03 21.34 4.57
N ALA A 58 1.86 21.60 3.54
CA ALA A 58 1.40 22.15 2.27
C ALA A 58 0.59 21.15 1.44
N VAL A 59 1.07 19.90 1.32
CA VAL A 59 0.38 18.81 0.59
C VAL A 59 -0.94 18.42 1.26
N ASP A 60 -0.97 18.36 2.59
CA ASP A 60 -2.17 18.07 3.39
C ASP A 60 -3.21 19.18 3.20
N LYS A 61 -2.81 20.45 3.13
CA LYS A 61 -3.74 21.55 2.83
C LYS A 61 -4.32 21.48 1.41
N ILE A 62 -3.57 20.97 0.44
CA ILE A 62 -4.04 20.82 -0.95
C ILE A 62 -4.95 19.59 -1.08
N ASN A 63 -4.62 18.51 -0.37
CA ASN A 63 -5.33 17.24 -0.48
C ASN A 63 -6.60 17.18 0.39
N ASN A 64 -6.63 17.94 1.50
CA ASN A 64 -7.75 17.96 2.44
C ASN A 64 -8.74 19.06 2.14
N GLY A 65 -10.02 18.71 2.10
CA GLY A 65 -11.07 19.69 1.85
C GLY A 65 -12.29 19.08 1.17
N TYR A 66 -13.31 19.92 0.98
CA TYR A 66 -14.49 19.56 0.22
C TYR A 66 -14.15 19.44 -1.27
N LYS A 67 -14.37 18.26 -1.83
CA LYS A 67 -14.24 17.99 -3.26
C LYS A 67 -15.61 17.72 -3.87
N LYS A 68 -15.88 18.36 -5.01
CA LYS A 68 -17.09 18.12 -5.81
C LYS A 68 -16.75 17.11 -6.90
N TYR A 69 -17.57 16.07 -7.02
CA TYR A 69 -17.48 15.08 -8.08
C TYR A 69 -18.74 15.17 -8.94
N ASP A 70 -18.60 15.04 -10.25
CA ASP A 70 -19.71 15.23 -11.21
C ASP A 70 -20.88 14.28 -10.97
N TYR A 71 -20.57 13.06 -10.53
CA TYR A 71 -21.58 12.03 -10.24
C TYR A 71 -22.23 12.16 -8.86
N LEU A 72 -21.80 13.13 -8.02
CA LEU A 72 -22.38 13.37 -6.70
C LEU A 72 -23.20 14.65 -6.68
N LYS A 73 -24.33 14.63 -5.96
CA LYS A 73 -25.17 15.81 -5.75
C LYS A 73 -24.48 16.89 -4.91
N ASP A 74 -23.73 16.48 -3.89
CA ASP A 74 -23.03 17.37 -2.96
C ASP A 74 -21.52 17.09 -2.96
N SER A 75 -20.74 17.95 -2.30
CA SER A 75 -19.32 17.72 -2.10
C SER A 75 -19.07 16.69 -0.99
N VAL A 76 -17.88 16.08 -1.02
CA VAL A 76 -17.39 15.13 -0.01
C VAL A 76 -16.16 15.74 0.63
N TYR A 77 -16.09 15.72 1.97
CA TYR A 77 -14.88 16.16 2.66
C TYR A 77 -13.83 15.05 2.58
N ILE A 78 -12.71 15.31 1.92
CA ILE A 78 -11.58 14.39 1.83
C ILE A 78 -10.55 14.76 2.89
N ASN A 79 -10.05 13.76 3.60
CA ASN A 79 -8.94 13.91 4.54
C ASN A 79 -7.90 12.81 4.29
N VAL A 80 -6.68 13.20 3.96
CA VAL A 80 -5.52 12.35 3.80
C VAL A 80 -4.67 12.47 5.06
N ILE A 81 -4.37 11.33 5.66
CA ILE A 81 -3.47 11.21 6.80
C ILE A 81 -2.29 10.37 6.33
N ASN A 82 -1.12 10.94 6.45
CA ASN A 82 0.11 10.28 6.10
C ASN A 82 0.71 9.70 7.40
N LEU A 83 1.25 8.48 7.35
CA LEU A 83 1.82 7.74 8.48
C LEU A 83 3.06 6.96 8.03
N GLN A 84 3.71 6.28 8.98
CA GLN A 84 4.76 5.30 8.76
C GLN A 84 4.73 4.21 9.83
N PHE A 85 5.33 3.07 9.51
CA PHE A 85 5.68 2.04 10.47
C PHE A 85 7.03 2.34 11.12
N ASN A 86 7.09 2.24 12.44
CA ASN A 86 8.32 2.28 13.23
C ASN A 86 8.58 0.88 13.80
N ASN A 87 9.78 0.33 13.61
CA ASN A 87 10.20 -0.94 14.22
C ASN A 87 9.24 -2.13 13.99
N ASN A 88 8.56 -2.19 12.84
CA ASN A 88 7.65 -3.30 12.52
C ASN A 88 8.45 -4.52 12.05
N ILE A 89 8.49 -5.58 12.87
CA ILE A 89 9.25 -6.80 12.59
C ILE A 89 8.79 -7.55 11.33
N CYS A 90 7.58 -7.27 10.84
CA CYS A 90 7.03 -7.88 9.64
C CYS A 90 7.47 -7.18 8.34
N LEU A 91 8.10 -6.01 8.46
CA LEU A 91 8.58 -5.22 7.33
C LEU A 91 10.09 -5.31 7.26
N LYS A 92 10.60 -5.82 6.14
CA LYS A 92 12.03 -5.85 5.84
C LYS A 92 12.51 -4.67 4.98
N SER A 93 11.64 -3.67 4.76
CA SER A 93 11.92 -2.54 3.88
C SER A 93 12.89 -1.53 4.52
N LYS A 94 13.67 -0.83 3.70
CA LYS A 94 14.58 0.23 4.17
C LYS A 94 13.81 1.46 4.65
N SER A 95 12.70 1.73 3.96
CA SER A 95 11.80 2.84 4.24
C SER A 95 10.36 2.37 4.03
N ASN A 96 9.42 3.10 4.60
CA ASN A 96 8.03 2.88 4.33
C ASN A 96 7.23 4.18 4.41
N HIS A 97 6.07 4.16 3.77
CA HIS A 97 5.10 5.23 3.84
C HIS A 97 3.70 4.65 3.80
N ILE A 98 2.86 5.11 4.73
CA ILE A 98 1.45 4.79 4.74
C ILE A 98 0.68 6.08 4.43
N GLN A 99 -0.30 6.01 3.56
CA GLN A 99 -1.25 7.08 3.32
C GLN A 99 -2.66 6.51 3.46
N VAL A 100 -3.46 7.08 4.35
CA VAL A 100 -4.87 6.72 4.50
C VAL A 100 -5.75 7.89 4.13
N THR A 101 -6.80 7.62 3.36
CA THR A 101 -7.72 8.63 2.84
C THR A 101 -9.12 8.36 3.33
N LEU A 102 -9.67 9.36 4.00
CA LEU A 102 -11.01 9.38 4.54
C LEU A 102 -11.92 10.23 3.64
N SER A 103 -13.19 9.82 3.55
CA SER A 103 -14.28 10.59 2.97
C SER A 103 -15.36 10.76 4.01
N ASP A 104 -15.78 12.01 4.26
CA ASP A 104 -16.74 12.36 5.30
C ASP A 104 -16.40 11.67 6.65
N ASP A 105 -15.11 11.75 7.03
CA ASP A 105 -14.52 11.16 8.25
C ASP A 105 -14.56 9.62 8.32
N LYS A 106 -14.60 8.93 7.18
CA LYS A 106 -14.48 7.46 7.14
C LYS A 106 -13.40 7.00 6.18
N LEU A 107 -12.50 6.16 6.66
CA LEU A 107 -11.45 5.53 5.86
C LEU A 107 -12.07 4.70 4.73
N HIS A 108 -11.67 4.99 3.49
CA HIS A 108 -12.11 4.23 2.31
C HIS A 108 -10.95 3.83 1.41
N LYS A 109 -9.76 4.40 1.57
CA LYS A 109 -8.58 4.05 0.80
C LYS A 109 -7.34 4.11 1.68
N GLY A 110 -6.43 3.17 1.52
CA GLY A 110 -5.10 3.25 2.09
C GLY A 110 -4.05 2.74 1.12
N THR A 111 -2.88 3.34 1.15
CA THR A 111 -1.72 2.94 0.37
C THR A 111 -0.55 2.76 1.33
N VAL A 112 0.12 1.61 1.24
CA VAL A 112 1.39 1.35 1.92
C VAL A 112 2.44 1.16 0.85
N THR A 113 3.49 1.97 0.90
CA THR A 113 4.65 1.93 0.02
C THR A 113 5.84 1.48 0.85
N LEU A 114 6.55 0.48 0.36
CA LEU A 114 7.74 -0.12 0.98
C LEU A 114 8.89 -0.05 -0.02
N GLU A 115 10.02 0.51 0.38
CA GLU A 115 11.20 0.64 -0.49
C GLU A 115 12.27 -0.36 -0.08
N TYR A 116 12.96 -0.93 -1.05
CA TYR A 116 14.00 -1.95 -0.87
C TYR A 116 15.21 -1.64 -1.74
N ASP A 117 16.39 -2.03 -1.26
CA ASP A 117 17.64 -1.95 -2.02
C ASP A 117 17.89 -3.22 -2.85
N ASP A 118 17.26 -4.34 -2.49
CA ASP A 118 17.43 -5.62 -3.16
C ASP A 118 16.11 -6.25 -3.63
N TYR A 119 16.17 -6.88 -4.80
CA TYR A 119 15.02 -7.51 -5.44
C TYR A 119 14.50 -8.72 -4.65
N ASP A 120 15.39 -9.57 -4.14
CA ASP A 120 15.01 -10.85 -3.55
C ASP A 120 14.22 -10.65 -2.26
N THR A 121 14.62 -9.71 -1.40
CA THR A 121 13.89 -9.36 -0.17
C THR A 121 12.54 -8.74 -0.49
N MET A 122 12.48 -7.83 -1.47
CA MET A 122 11.23 -7.25 -1.95
C MET A 122 10.29 -8.35 -2.46
N LYS A 123 10.80 -9.26 -3.30
CA LYS A 123 10.02 -10.34 -3.90
C LYS A 123 9.50 -11.32 -2.85
N GLN A 124 10.32 -11.69 -1.86
CA GLN A 124 9.87 -12.50 -0.72
C GLN A 124 8.75 -11.82 0.07
N GLN A 125 8.85 -10.51 0.31
CA GLN A 125 7.79 -9.77 0.98
C GLN A 125 6.52 -9.72 0.12
N TYR A 126 6.65 -9.51 -1.18
CA TYR A 126 5.54 -9.52 -2.13
C TYR A 126 4.79 -10.86 -2.08
N ASP A 127 5.50 -11.99 -2.18
CA ASP A 127 4.87 -13.32 -2.13
C ASP A 127 4.17 -13.58 -0.80
N GLN A 128 4.81 -13.22 0.31
CA GLN A 128 4.20 -13.31 1.63
C GLN A 128 2.91 -12.48 1.73
N LEU A 129 2.90 -11.28 1.14
CA LEU A 129 1.71 -10.41 1.17
C LEU A 129 0.56 -10.97 0.36
N LEU A 130 0.83 -11.61 -0.79
CA LEU A 130 -0.20 -12.28 -1.59
C LEU A 130 -0.89 -13.39 -0.78
N ASP A 131 -0.12 -14.17 -0.01
CA ASP A 131 -0.65 -15.25 0.83
C ASP A 131 -1.45 -14.75 2.04
N LEU A 132 -1.29 -13.48 2.43
CA LEU A 132 -1.97 -12.87 3.57
C LEU A 132 -3.24 -12.11 3.21
N VAL A 133 -3.58 -12.02 1.92
CA VAL A 133 -4.80 -11.33 1.49
C VAL A 133 -6.04 -12.03 2.08
N PRO A 134 -6.98 -11.30 2.69
CA PRO A 134 -8.19 -11.90 3.26
C PRO A 134 -9.02 -12.66 2.21
N GLU A 135 -9.55 -13.83 2.59
CA GLU A 135 -10.29 -14.74 1.69
C GLU A 135 -11.50 -14.09 1.01
N GLU A 136 -12.11 -13.08 1.62
CA GLU A 136 -13.21 -12.31 1.04
C GLU A 136 -12.84 -11.56 -0.26
N TYR A 137 -11.55 -11.40 -0.56
CA TYR A 137 -11.03 -10.83 -1.80
C TYR A 137 -10.55 -11.93 -2.77
N SER A 138 -11.40 -12.91 -3.05
CA SER A 138 -11.02 -14.13 -3.80
C SER A 138 -10.82 -13.95 -5.31
N TYR A 139 -11.26 -12.84 -5.90
CA TYR A 139 -11.17 -12.63 -7.35
C TYR A 139 -9.88 -11.92 -7.72
N ILE A 140 -9.09 -12.55 -8.58
CA ILE A 140 -7.73 -12.15 -8.90
C ILE A 140 -7.67 -11.60 -10.33
N LYS A 141 -7.01 -10.45 -10.50
CA LYS A 141 -6.68 -9.88 -11.80
C LYS A 141 -5.27 -9.29 -11.79
N GLU A 142 -4.40 -9.86 -12.61
CA GLU A 142 -3.04 -9.36 -12.81
C GLU A 142 -3.03 -8.00 -13.52
N PHE A 143 -1.99 -7.21 -13.25
CA PHE A 143 -1.73 -5.96 -13.94
C PHE A 143 -0.23 -5.72 -14.12
N GLU A 144 0.12 -4.95 -15.14
CA GLU A 144 1.48 -4.50 -15.38
C GLU A 144 1.62 -3.02 -15.01
N ARG A 145 2.79 -2.63 -14.53
CA ARG A 145 3.17 -1.23 -14.36
C ARG A 145 4.10 -0.86 -15.50
N THR A 146 3.78 0.23 -16.20
CA THR A 146 4.61 0.75 -17.29
C THR A 146 5.13 2.14 -16.96
N ASN A 147 6.34 2.43 -17.40
CA ASN A 147 6.87 3.79 -17.39
C ASN A 147 6.07 4.63 -18.38
N LYS A 148 5.51 5.77 -17.94
CA LYS A 148 4.66 6.62 -18.80
C LYS A 148 5.42 7.27 -19.96
N ILE A 149 6.73 7.43 -19.82
CA ILE A 149 7.59 8.08 -20.81
C ILE A 149 8.08 7.05 -21.84
N THR A 150 8.63 5.93 -21.37
CA THR A 150 9.24 4.92 -22.25
C THR A 150 8.27 3.83 -22.71
N ASN A 151 7.10 3.71 -22.07
CA ASN A 151 6.15 2.59 -22.20
C ASN A 151 6.73 1.21 -21.85
N GLU A 152 7.91 1.15 -21.25
CA GLU A 152 8.52 -0.11 -20.84
C GLU A 152 7.85 -0.64 -19.58
N LYS A 153 7.77 -1.97 -19.45
CA LYS A 153 7.30 -2.63 -18.23
C LYS A 153 8.33 -2.42 -17.12
N VAL A 154 7.89 -1.80 -16.03
CA VAL A 154 8.71 -1.48 -14.85
C VAL A 154 8.23 -2.20 -13.60
N GLY A 155 7.26 -3.10 -13.72
CA GLY A 155 6.70 -3.82 -12.59
C GLY A 155 5.40 -4.53 -12.94
N GLU A 156 4.83 -5.17 -11.94
CA GLU A 156 3.59 -5.93 -12.06
C GLU A 156 2.94 -6.12 -10.69
N GLY A 157 1.75 -6.68 -10.69
CA GLY A 157 1.04 -7.01 -9.47
C GLY A 157 -0.31 -7.65 -9.71
N VAL A 158 -1.05 -7.77 -8.62
CA VAL A 158 -2.35 -8.42 -8.57
C VAL A 158 -3.36 -7.51 -7.90
N TRP A 159 -4.52 -7.36 -8.53
CA TRP A 159 -5.73 -6.86 -7.89
C TRP A 159 -6.55 -8.04 -7.37
N PHE A 160 -6.85 -7.99 -6.08
CA PHE A 160 -7.79 -8.85 -5.38
C PHE A 160 -9.10 -8.08 -5.19
N THR A 161 -10.22 -8.63 -5.63
CA THR A 161 -11.54 -8.00 -5.55
C THR A 161 -12.54 -8.91 -4.88
N THR A 162 -13.56 -8.31 -4.26
CA THR A 162 -14.68 -9.03 -3.62
C THR A 162 -15.70 -9.59 -4.61
N LYS A 163 -15.59 -9.22 -5.89
CA LYS A 163 -16.47 -9.65 -6.99
C LYS A 163 -15.73 -9.69 -8.32
N SER A 164 -16.19 -10.54 -9.24
CA SER A 164 -15.55 -10.79 -10.54
C SER A 164 -15.71 -9.66 -11.57
N SER A 165 -16.81 -8.90 -11.50
CA SER A 165 -17.12 -7.84 -12.45
C SER A 165 -17.38 -6.52 -11.74
N ASN A 166 -16.89 -5.44 -12.33
CA ASN A 166 -17.16 -4.08 -11.89
C ASN A 166 -18.09 -3.43 -12.91
N GLU A 167 -19.37 -3.34 -12.59
CA GLU A 167 -20.27 -2.52 -13.38
C GLU A 167 -19.99 -1.03 -13.12
N LYS A 168 -20.35 -0.20 -14.09
CA LYS A 168 -20.12 1.25 -14.01
C LYS A 168 -20.94 1.83 -12.86
N GLY A 169 -20.29 2.57 -11.96
CA GLY A 169 -20.95 3.21 -10.81
C GLY A 169 -21.06 2.33 -9.57
N GLU A 170 -20.61 1.07 -9.63
CA GLU A 170 -20.58 0.24 -8.44
C GLU A 170 -19.46 0.64 -7.48
N LYS A 171 -19.70 0.36 -6.20
CA LYS A 171 -18.68 0.42 -5.16
C LYS A 171 -17.68 -0.70 -5.39
N LEU A 172 -16.41 -0.31 -5.47
CA LEU A 172 -15.29 -1.20 -5.71
C LEU A 172 -14.53 -1.40 -4.41
N ASN A 173 -14.48 -2.64 -3.93
CA ASN A 173 -13.63 -3.03 -2.81
C ASN A 173 -12.54 -3.92 -3.33
N ARG A 174 -11.29 -3.49 -3.15
CA ARG A 174 -10.13 -4.19 -3.69
C ARG A 174 -8.88 -4.00 -2.85
N ILE A 175 -7.99 -4.96 -2.97
CA ILE A 175 -6.62 -4.89 -2.51
C ILE A 175 -5.73 -5.03 -3.75
N GLY A 176 -4.84 -4.08 -3.99
CA GLY A 176 -3.82 -4.17 -5.03
C GLY A 176 -2.47 -4.37 -4.40
N ILE A 177 -1.75 -5.41 -4.78
CA ILE A 177 -0.38 -5.64 -4.33
C ILE A 177 0.47 -5.70 -5.58
N GLY A 178 1.46 -4.84 -5.70
CA GLY A 178 2.35 -4.86 -6.85
C GLY A 178 3.67 -4.20 -6.54
N TYR A 179 4.67 -4.53 -7.32
CA TYR A 179 5.99 -3.94 -7.22
C TYR A 179 6.35 -3.17 -8.49
N SER A 180 7.34 -2.29 -8.37
CA SER A 180 7.96 -1.59 -9.48
C SER A 180 9.44 -1.29 -9.22
N PHE A 181 10.14 -0.95 -10.29
CA PHE A 181 11.53 -0.52 -10.28
C PHE A 181 11.60 0.98 -10.55
N ASN A 182 12.31 1.70 -9.70
CA ASN A 182 12.72 3.07 -9.98
C ASN A 182 14.16 3.03 -10.52
N PHE A 183 14.42 3.76 -11.59
CA PHE A 183 15.75 3.83 -12.19
C PHE A 183 16.40 5.17 -11.88
N LYS A 184 17.73 5.15 -11.71
CA LYS A 184 18.50 6.35 -11.40
C LYS A 184 18.33 7.39 -12.49
N SER A 185 18.14 8.64 -12.08
CA SER A 185 18.10 9.80 -12.97
C SER A 185 19.37 10.64 -12.81
N HIS A 186 19.93 11.09 -13.93
CA HIS A 186 21.11 11.96 -13.95
C HIS A 186 20.78 13.25 -14.68
N TRP A 187 21.28 14.38 -14.15
CA TRP A 187 21.19 15.66 -14.82
C TRP A 187 22.27 15.77 -15.89
N ASP A 188 21.87 15.91 -17.16
CA ASP A 188 22.78 16.28 -18.23
C ASP A 188 22.92 17.81 -18.25
N SER A 189 24.07 18.30 -17.77
CA SER A 189 24.36 19.73 -17.72
C SER A 189 24.47 20.40 -19.09
N VAL A 190 24.75 19.63 -20.15
CA VAL A 190 24.87 20.14 -21.52
C VAL A 190 23.49 20.37 -22.12
N LYS A 191 22.61 19.39 -21.99
CA LYS A 191 21.22 19.48 -22.50
C LYS A 191 20.26 20.17 -21.55
N LYS A 192 20.66 20.36 -20.29
CA LYS A 192 19.84 20.91 -19.20
C LYS A 192 18.53 20.12 -19.01
N GLU A 193 18.65 18.80 -19.04
CA GLU A 193 17.52 17.89 -18.83
C GLU A 193 17.93 16.69 -17.96
N PHE A 194 16.94 16.06 -17.32
CA PHE A 194 17.16 14.81 -16.61
C PHE A 194 17.03 13.63 -17.58
N HIS A 195 18.02 12.76 -17.57
CA HIS A 195 17.96 11.47 -18.26
C HIS A 195 17.87 10.33 -17.26
N GLN A 196 16.92 9.43 -17.49
CA GLN A 196 16.81 8.18 -16.79
C GLN A 196 17.85 7.19 -17.33
N SER A 197 18.61 6.56 -16.44
CA SER A 197 19.51 5.45 -16.77
C SER A 197 18.75 4.12 -16.77
N ASN A 198 19.43 3.05 -17.18
CA ASN A 198 18.94 1.67 -17.02
C ASN A 198 19.37 1.05 -15.68
N GLU A 199 20.04 1.80 -14.82
CA GLU A 199 20.46 1.33 -13.50
C GLU A 199 19.30 1.47 -12.51
N ILE A 200 18.94 0.38 -11.84
CA ILE A 200 17.90 0.38 -10.82
C ILE A 200 18.43 1.15 -9.59
N GLU A 201 17.68 2.15 -9.16
CA GLU A 201 17.92 2.89 -7.92
C GLU A 201 17.33 2.17 -6.72
N GLU A 202 16.09 1.69 -6.87
CA GLU A 202 15.36 1.01 -5.81
C GLU A 202 14.19 0.18 -6.34
N TYR A 203 13.75 -0.75 -5.48
CA TYR A 203 12.57 -1.57 -5.67
C TYR A 203 11.46 -1.08 -4.75
N VAL A 204 10.26 -0.89 -5.30
CA VAL A 204 9.12 -0.37 -4.57
C VAL A 204 8.02 -1.41 -4.57
N LEU A 205 7.49 -1.74 -3.40
CA LEU A 205 6.33 -2.59 -3.20
C LEU A 205 5.18 -1.74 -2.66
N GLU A 206 4.03 -1.83 -3.31
CA GLU A 206 2.86 -1.01 -3.01
C GLU A 206 1.64 -1.88 -2.73
N ILE A 207 1.01 -1.63 -1.58
CA ILE A 207 -0.25 -2.23 -1.14
C ILE A 207 -1.31 -1.14 -1.20
N ASN A 208 -2.33 -1.30 -2.04
CA ASN A 208 -3.46 -0.39 -2.16
C ASN A 208 -4.73 -1.07 -1.65
N PHE A 209 -5.24 -0.61 -0.52
CA PHE A 209 -6.55 -0.97 -0.02
C PHE A 209 -7.59 0.04 -0.49
N THR A 210 -8.76 -0.43 -0.93
CA THR A 210 -9.92 0.41 -1.20
C THR A 210 -11.18 -0.31 -0.75
N ASP A 211 -12.01 0.36 0.02
CA ASP A 211 -13.34 -0.10 0.41
C ASP A 211 -14.32 1.07 0.37
N LEU A 212 -15.23 1.02 -0.60
CA LEU A 212 -16.21 2.07 -0.84
C LEU A 212 -17.57 1.76 -0.21
N ARG A 213 -17.74 0.62 0.49
CA ARG A 213 -19.04 0.20 1.08
C ARG A 213 -19.66 1.29 1.93
N LEU A 214 -18.85 1.96 2.74
CA LEU A 214 -19.29 3.01 3.67
C LEU A 214 -19.14 4.44 3.13
N SER A 215 -18.64 4.60 1.90
CA SER A 215 -18.42 5.90 1.27
C SER A 215 -19.60 6.32 0.37
N LYS A 216 -19.71 7.62 0.09
CA LYS A 216 -20.56 8.14 -1.00
C LYS A 216 -19.91 7.94 -2.38
N LEU A 217 -18.61 7.68 -2.42
CA LEU A 217 -17.84 7.51 -3.66
C LEU A 217 -18.16 6.18 -4.36
N THR A 218 -18.01 6.17 -5.67
CA THR A 218 -18.09 4.99 -6.54
C THR A 218 -16.76 4.77 -7.25
N ASN A 219 -16.63 3.72 -8.06
CA ASN A 219 -15.45 3.52 -8.91
C ASN A 219 -15.17 4.65 -9.91
N GLN A 220 -16.10 5.59 -10.12
CA GLN A 220 -15.92 6.74 -11.03
C GLN A 220 -15.12 7.90 -10.42
N GLY A 221 -15.00 7.96 -9.09
CA GLY A 221 -14.18 8.97 -8.41
C GLY A 221 -13.19 8.38 -7.42
N TYR A 222 -12.78 7.14 -7.68
CA TYR A 222 -11.56 6.56 -7.13
C TYR A 222 -10.36 6.94 -8.01
#